data_AF-A0A1V1PRI4-F1
#
_entry.id   AF-A0A1V1PRI4-F1
#
_cell.length_a   1.000
_cell.length_b   1.000
_cell.length_c   1.000
_cell.angle_alpha   90.00
_cell.angle_beta   90.00
_cell.angle_gamma   90.00
#
_symmetry.space_group_name_H-M   'P 1'
#
loop_
_entity.id
_entity.type
_entity.pdbx_description
1 polymer ?
#
loop_
_entity_poly.entity_id
_entity_poly.type
_entity_poly.pdbx_seq_one_letter_code
_entity_poly.pdbx_strand_id
1 'polypeptide(L)'
;MAKLASDAREAEIVARGCERFLNPEQIAALHQAFESIDRTQTPSAYALAAVEGYRVLVSAQARGASIIPIEVSLLDYAGFRYQAGASSTPTLWDDMRQAAAIADLHWASIAPSISDLTLRDRFAREVAALHAAIPAQDVAAARRAATAELDDVDRLEQYFSSRTHQ
;
A
#
# COMPACT_ATOMS: atom_id res chain seq x y z
N MET A 1 -16.26 12.76 10.05
CA MET A 1 -16.07 13.39 8.74
C MET A 1 -15.27 14.69 8.81
N ALA A 2 -15.59 15.65 9.68
CA ALA A 2 -14.82 16.90 9.80
C ALA A 2 -13.31 16.70 10.10
N LYS A 3 -12.95 15.79 11.01
CA LYS A 3 -11.54 15.46 11.29
C LYS A 3 -10.84 14.82 10.09
N LEU A 4 -11.48 13.83 9.44
CA LEU A 4 -10.96 13.19 8.22
C LEU A 4 -10.71 14.22 7.11
N ALA A 5 -11.62 15.16 6.89
CA ALA A 5 -11.46 16.22 5.91
C ALA A 5 -10.32 17.21 6.27
N SER A 6 -10.12 17.48 7.56
CA SER A 6 -8.99 18.29 8.04
C SER A 6 -7.66 17.57 7.79
N ASP A 7 -7.57 16.30 8.21
CA ASP A 7 -6.37 15.47 8.03
C ASP A 7 -6.05 15.30 6.52
N ALA A 8 -7.08 15.16 5.67
CA ALA A 8 -6.96 15.10 4.21
C ALA A 8 -6.28 16.35 3.63
N ARG A 9 -6.71 17.52 4.10
CA ARG A 9 -6.24 18.80 3.57
C ARG A 9 -4.82 19.11 4.03
N GLU A 10 -4.45 18.70 5.23
CA GLU A 10 -3.06 18.74 5.69
C GLU A 10 -2.17 17.81 4.85
N ALA A 11 -2.62 16.57 4.61
CA ALA A 11 -1.92 15.63 3.74
C ALA A 11 -1.75 16.15 2.31
N GLU A 12 -2.79 16.79 1.74
CA GLU A 12 -2.72 17.45 0.44
C GLU A 12 -1.65 18.54 0.42
N ILE A 13 -1.62 19.43 1.42
CA ILE A 13 -0.62 20.50 1.51
C ILE A 13 0.80 19.93 1.54
N VAL A 14 1.03 18.90 2.37
CA VAL A 14 2.34 18.25 2.46
C VAL A 14 2.72 17.60 1.12
N ALA A 15 1.81 16.85 0.52
CA ALA A 15 2.04 16.16 -0.75
C ALA A 15 2.26 17.12 -1.93
N ARG A 16 1.58 18.28 -1.97
CA ARG A 16 1.88 19.36 -2.92
C ARG A 16 3.29 19.91 -2.75
N GLY A 17 3.80 19.97 -1.52
CA GLY A 17 5.20 20.33 -1.24
C GLY A 17 6.22 19.37 -1.88
N CYS A 18 5.79 18.15 -2.22
CA CYS A 18 6.62 17.14 -2.90
C CYS A 18 6.61 17.27 -4.43
N GLU A 19 5.73 18.09 -5.04
CA GLU A 19 5.59 18.21 -6.51
C GLU A 19 6.91 18.54 -7.21
N ARG A 20 7.80 19.29 -6.55
CA ARG A 20 9.15 19.61 -7.07
C ARG A 20 10.04 18.39 -7.34
N PHE A 21 9.69 17.23 -6.79
CA PHE A 21 10.40 15.96 -6.97
C PHE A 21 9.68 15.02 -7.94
N LEU A 22 8.54 15.43 -8.49
CA LEU A 22 7.69 14.63 -9.35
C LEU A 22 7.87 15.04 -10.81
N ASN A 23 7.73 14.08 -11.72
CA ASN A 23 7.60 14.37 -13.15
C ASN A 23 6.15 14.83 -13.48
N PRO A 24 5.89 15.42 -14.67
CA PRO A 24 4.56 15.92 -15.01
C PRO A 24 3.43 14.88 -14.96
N GLU A 25 3.71 13.63 -15.30
CA GLU A 25 2.74 12.53 -15.23
C GLU A 25 2.37 12.19 -13.78
N GLN A 26 3.37 12.15 -12.89
CA GLN A 26 3.18 11.93 -11.46
C GLN A 26 2.42 13.09 -10.80
N ILE A 27 2.70 14.34 -11.20
CA ILE A 27 1.94 15.50 -10.72
C ILE A 27 0.47 15.37 -11.12
N ALA A 28 0.19 15.04 -12.39
CA ALA A 28 -1.17 14.86 -12.88
C ALA A 28 -1.90 13.73 -12.13
N ALA A 29 -1.23 12.60 -11.90
CA ALA A 29 -1.80 11.48 -11.14
C ALA A 29 -2.08 11.85 -9.67
N LEU A 30 -1.18 12.60 -9.03
CA LEU A 30 -1.37 13.08 -7.66
C LEU A 30 -2.56 14.05 -7.56
N HIS A 31 -2.71 14.98 -8.53
CA HIS A 31 -3.86 15.87 -8.58
C HIS A 31 -5.17 15.11 -8.80
N GLN A 32 -5.16 14.10 -9.69
CA GLN A 32 -6.32 13.23 -9.89
C GLN A 32 -6.73 12.49 -8.60
N ALA A 33 -5.76 12.06 -7.78
CA ALA A 33 -6.05 11.46 -6.48
C ALA A 33 -6.74 12.45 -5.54
N PHE A 34 -6.27 13.71 -5.46
CA PHE A 34 -6.92 14.75 -4.64
C PHE A 34 -8.32 15.09 -5.13
N GLU A 35 -8.50 15.27 -6.44
CA GLU A 35 -9.83 15.51 -7.01
C GLU A 35 -10.79 14.36 -6.70
N SER A 36 -10.28 13.12 -6.71
CA SER A 36 -11.08 11.95 -6.35
C SER A 36 -11.48 12.02 -4.87
N ILE A 37 -10.53 12.30 -3.96
CA ILE A 37 -10.79 12.49 -2.53
C ILE A 37 -11.92 13.50 -2.31
N ASP A 38 -11.85 14.68 -2.94
CA ASP A 38 -12.84 15.75 -2.79
C ASP A 38 -14.24 15.37 -3.29
N ARG A 39 -14.33 14.49 -4.30
CA ARG A 39 -15.59 14.05 -4.89
C ARG A 39 -16.17 12.81 -4.22
N THR A 40 -15.37 12.08 -3.44
CA THR A 40 -15.82 10.84 -2.80
C THR A 40 -16.83 11.09 -1.69
N GLN A 41 -17.85 10.24 -1.62
CA GLN A 41 -18.90 10.32 -0.61
C GLN A 41 -18.88 9.14 0.37
N THR A 42 -17.99 8.15 0.13
CA THR A 42 -17.87 6.95 0.95
C THR A 42 -16.46 6.83 1.53
N PRO A 43 -16.30 6.31 2.77
CA PRO A 43 -14.98 6.12 3.38
C PRO A 43 -14.04 5.23 2.55
N SER A 44 -14.55 4.21 1.88
CA SER A 44 -13.72 3.31 1.05
C SER A 44 -13.21 3.97 -0.22
N ALA A 45 -14.03 4.79 -0.89
CA ALA A 45 -13.59 5.51 -2.08
C ALA A 45 -12.56 6.59 -1.70
N TYR A 46 -12.75 7.25 -0.55
CA TYR A 46 -11.76 8.15 0.02
C TYR A 46 -10.44 7.42 0.28
N ALA A 47 -10.48 6.25 0.93
CA ALA A 47 -9.29 5.47 1.25
C ALA A 47 -8.55 5.02 -0.01
N LEU A 48 -9.25 4.55 -1.04
CA LEU A 48 -8.64 4.16 -2.31
C LEU A 48 -7.94 5.34 -3.01
N ALA A 49 -8.55 6.52 -3.01
CA ALA A 49 -7.94 7.71 -3.60
C ALA A 49 -6.70 8.18 -2.81
N ALA A 50 -6.75 8.14 -1.48
CA ALA A 50 -5.59 8.45 -0.63
C ALA A 50 -4.43 7.47 -0.84
N VAL A 51 -4.74 6.17 -0.90
CA VAL A 51 -3.76 5.12 -1.16
C VAL A 51 -3.12 5.26 -2.54
N GLU A 52 -3.87 5.74 -3.54
CA GLU A 52 -3.31 6.05 -4.86
C GLU A 52 -2.35 7.25 -4.84
N GLY A 53 -2.68 8.31 -4.09
CA GLY A 53 -1.76 9.44 -3.86
C GLY A 53 -0.45 8.99 -3.19
N TYR A 54 -0.54 8.10 -2.20
CA TYR A 54 0.62 7.48 -1.57
C TYR A 54 1.48 6.72 -2.58
N ARG A 55 0.88 5.89 -3.45
CA ARG A 55 1.60 5.17 -4.50
C ARG A 55 2.41 6.10 -5.39
N VAL A 56 1.82 7.21 -5.82
CA VAL A 56 2.49 8.20 -6.69
C VAL A 56 3.72 8.78 -6.00
N LEU A 57 3.58 9.18 -4.74
CA LEU A 57 4.68 9.75 -3.95
C LEU A 57 5.81 8.75 -3.71
N VAL A 58 5.47 7.53 -3.28
CA VAL A 58 6.45 6.46 -3.06
C VAL A 58 7.16 6.12 -4.37
N SER A 59 6.41 5.93 -5.46
CA SER A 59 6.94 5.58 -6.79
C SER A 59 7.87 6.64 -7.38
N ALA A 60 7.81 7.88 -6.88
CA ALA A 60 8.70 8.95 -7.31
C ALA A 60 10.05 8.97 -6.57
N GLN A 61 10.19 8.18 -5.50
CA GLN A 61 11.46 8.05 -4.80
C GLN A 61 12.50 7.43 -5.74
N ALA A 62 13.67 8.08 -5.84
CA ALA A 62 14.77 7.52 -6.60
C ALA A 62 15.19 6.16 -6.01
N ARG A 63 15.34 5.14 -6.87
CA ARG A 63 15.84 3.82 -6.44
C ARG A 63 17.18 4.00 -5.73
N GLY A 64 17.31 3.41 -4.54
CA GLY A 64 18.52 3.51 -3.72
C GLY A 64 18.65 4.81 -2.91
N ALA A 65 17.65 5.69 -2.92
CA ALA A 65 17.60 6.85 -2.01
C ALA A 65 17.31 6.46 -0.55
N SER A 66 16.86 5.22 -0.31
CA SER A 66 16.62 4.64 1.00
C SER A 66 17.32 3.27 1.09
N ILE A 67 17.69 2.90 2.31
CA ILE A 67 18.19 1.56 2.65
C ILE A 67 17.05 0.53 2.57
N ILE A 68 15.84 0.95 2.91
CA ILE A 68 14.63 0.14 2.75
C ILE A 68 14.26 0.17 1.26
N PRO A 69 14.13 -0.98 0.59
CA PRO A 69 13.67 -1.03 -0.79
C PRO A 69 12.29 -0.40 -0.92
N ILE A 70 12.10 0.38 -1.99
CA ILE A 70 10.80 1.00 -2.31
C ILE A 70 9.67 -0.04 -2.40
N GLU A 71 10.01 -1.26 -2.83
CA GLU A 71 9.09 -2.37 -2.91
C GLU A 71 8.44 -2.72 -1.56
N VAL A 72 9.08 -2.43 -0.41
CA VAL A 72 8.48 -2.61 0.93
C VAL A 72 7.31 -1.64 1.13
N SER A 73 7.49 -0.36 0.78
CA SER A 73 6.40 0.62 0.79
C SER A 73 5.32 0.33 -0.25
N LEU A 74 5.66 -0.36 -1.35
CA LEU A 74 4.66 -0.79 -2.34
C LEU A 74 3.88 -2.05 -1.90
N LEU A 75 4.41 -2.82 -0.96
CA LEU A 75 3.65 -3.86 -0.24
C LEU A 75 2.62 -3.22 0.69
N ASP A 76 3.00 -2.20 1.47
CA ASP A 76 2.05 -1.39 2.25
C ASP A 76 0.91 -0.82 1.38
N TYR A 77 1.25 -0.26 0.21
CA TYR A 77 0.25 0.20 -0.76
C TYR A 77 -0.75 -0.91 -1.11
N ALA A 78 -0.25 -2.12 -1.40
CA ALA A 78 -1.09 -3.26 -1.72
C ALA A 78 -2.00 -3.63 -0.54
N GLY A 79 -1.46 -3.75 0.67
CA GLY A 79 -2.20 -4.04 1.89
C GLY A 79 -3.30 -3.02 2.18
N PHE A 80 -2.99 -1.72 2.10
CA PHE A 80 -3.98 -0.65 2.31
C PHE A 80 -5.09 -0.66 1.25
N ARG A 81 -4.74 -0.85 -0.03
CA ARG A 81 -5.73 -0.94 -1.11
C ARG A 81 -6.65 -2.15 -0.90
N TYR A 82 -6.07 -3.29 -0.53
CA TYR A 82 -6.81 -4.51 -0.24
C TYR A 82 -7.76 -4.31 0.95
N GLN A 83 -7.29 -3.71 2.05
CA GLN A 83 -8.08 -3.44 3.24
C GLN A 83 -9.23 -2.46 2.95
N ALA A 84 -8.99 -1.43 2.14
CA ALA A 84 -10.03 -0.49 1.70
C ALA A 84 -11.14 -1.20 0.91
N GLY A 85 -10.77 -2.10 0.00
CA GLY A 85 -11.71 -2.93 -0.76
C GLY A 85 -12.53 -3.88 0.14
N ALA A 86 -11.86 -4.55 1.09
CA ALA A 86 -12.51 -5.44 2.07
C ALA A 86 -13.42 -4.70 3.08
N SER A 87 -13.19 -3.40 3.26
CA SER A 87 -13.99 -2.54 4.15
C SER A 87 -15.16 -1.87 3.43
N SER A 88 -15.19 -1.94 2.10
CA SER A 88 -16.27 -1.38 1.28
C SER A 88 -17.57 -2.18 1.36
N THR A 89 -18.68 -1.49 1.14
CA THR A 89 -20.02 -2.07 0.97
C THR A 89 -20.65 -1.54 -0.32
N PRO A 90 -20.78 -2.36 -1.38
CA PRO A 90 -20.33 -3.75 -1.47
C PRO A 90 -18.80 -3.90 -1.45
N THR A 91 -18.32 -5.07 -1.06
CA THR A 91 -16.89 -5.42 -1.09
C THR A 91 -16.34 -5.35 -2.51
N LEU A 92 -15.17 -4.73 -2.67
CA LEU A 92 -14.56 -4.49 -3.98
C LEU A 92 -13.59 -5.62 -4.33
N TRP A 93 -14.12 -6.79 -4.65
CA TRP A 93 -13.30 -7.99 -4.91
C TRP A 93 -12.32 -7.85 -6.07
N ASP A 94 -12.66 -7.09 -7.11
CA ASP A 94 -11.76 -6.87 -8.25
C ASP A 94 -10.60 -5.94 -7.90
N ASP A 95 -10.83 -4.92 -7.06
CA ASP A 95 -9.76 -4.08 -6.52
C ASP A 95 -8.84 -4.89 -5.59
N MET A 96 -9.40 -5.76 -4.76
CA MET A 96 -8.64 -6.65 -3.90
C MET A 96 -7.78 -7.63 -4.72
N ARG A 97 -8.29 -8.13 -5.85
CA ARG A 97 -7.53 -8.99 -6.76
C ARG A 97 -6.35 -8.25 -7.39
N GLN A 98 -6.54 -7.00 -7.79
CA GLN A 98 -5.46 -6.16 -8.30
C GLN A 98 -4.42 -5.88 -7.22
N ALA A 99 -4.85 -5.54 -6.00
CA ALA A 99 -3.96 -5.31 -4.87
C ALA A 99 -3.13 -6.56 -4.54
N ALA A 100 -3.73 -7.76 -4.52
CA ALA A 100 -3.00 -8.99 -4.27
C ALA A 100 -1.94 -9.28 -5.36
N ALA A 101 -2.26 -9.01 -6.64
CA ALA A 101 -1.28 -9.14 -7.73
C ALA A 101 -0.12 -8.13 -7.64
N ILE A 102 -0.38 -6.92 -7.11
CA ILE A 102 0.66 -5.93 -6.82
C ILE A 102 1.56 -6.44 -5.68
N ALA A 103 0.97 -7.04 -4.64
CA ALA A 103 1.74 -7.64 -3.55
C ALA A 103 2.66 -8.77 -4.06
N ASP A 104 2.15 -9.67 -4.90
CA ASP A 104 2.94 -10.72 -5.56
C ASP A 104 4.16 -10.15 -6.31
N LEU A 105 3.93 -9.11 -7.12
CA LEU A 105 4.98 -8.48 -7.93
C LEU A 105 6.11 -7.93 -7.06
N HIS A 106 5.77 -7.16 -6.02
CA HIS A 106 6.77 -6.53 -5.17
C HIS A 106 7.44 -7.53 -4.23
N TRP A 107 6.68 -8.51 -3.73
CA TRP A 107 7.23 -9.60 -2.94
C TRP A 107 8.27 -10.40 -3.73
N ALA A 108 7.95 -10.79 -4.98
CA ALA A 108 8.87 -11.54 -5.84
C ALA A 108 10.18 -10.78 -6.10
N SER A 109 10.14 -9.44 -6.12
CA SER A 109 11.32 -8.59 -6.31
C SER A 109 12.26 -8.59 -5.09
N ILE A 110 11.72 -8.55 -3.86
CA ILE A 110 12.54 -8.41 -2.65
C ILE A 110 12.84 -9.74 -1.94
N ALA A 111 11.98 -10.76 -2.08
CA ALA A 111 12.12 -12.03 -1.38
C ALA A 111 13.51 -12.69 -1.56
N PRO A 112 14.16 -12.66 -2.74
CA PRO A 112 15.50 -13.22 -2.92
C PRO A 112 16.58 -12.51 -2.08
N SER A 113 16.37 -11.24 -1.73
CA SER A 113 17.31 -10.46 -0.93
C SER A 113 17.21 -10.73 0.57
N ILE A 114 16.13 -11.38 1.03
CA ILE A 114 15.87 -11.65 2.45
C ILE A 114 16.50 -12.99 2.83
N SER A 115 17.54 -12.93 3.66
CA SER A 115 18.28 -14.08 4.19
C SER A 115 17.61 -14.73 5.41
N ASP A 116 16.78 -14.00 6.14
CA ASP A 116 15.95 -14.57 7.21
C ASP A 116 14.83 -15.40 6.57
N LEU A 117 15.03 -16.72 6.53
CA LEU A 117 14.08 -17.65 5.93
C LEU A 117 12.75 -17.68 6.68
N THR A 118 12.76 -17.43 8.00
CA THR A 118 11.53 -17.44 8.81
C THR A 118 10.66 -16.24 8.44
N LEU A 119 11.27 -15.06 8.36
CA LEU A 119 10.60 -13.84 7.91
C LEU A 119 10.10 -14.00 6.47
N ARG A 120 10.95 -14.54 5.58
CA ARG A 120 10.60 -14.74 4.18
C ARG A 120 9.42 -15.68 3.98
N ASP A 121 9.46 -16.85 4.61
CA ASP A 121 8.39 -17.84 4.48
C ASP A 121 7.10 -17.36 5.15
N ARG A 122 7.21 -16.55 6.21
CA ARG A 122 6.05 -15.92 6.84
C ARG A 122 5.38 -14.93 5.92
N PHE A 123 6.13 -13.96 5.39
CA PHE A 123 5.54 -12.94 4.51
C PHE A 123 4.94 -13.57 3.24
N ALA A 124 5.58 -14.60 2.68
CA ALA A 124 5.03 -15.36 1.55
C ALA A 124 3.66 -15.99 1.87
N ARG A 125 3.42 -16.41 3.12
CA ARG A 125 2.10 -16.91 3.55
C ARG A 125 1.07 -15.80 3.66
N GLU A 126 1.45 -14.61 4.12
CA GLU A 126 0.53 -13.48 4.21
C GLU A 126 0.08 -13.03 2.81
N VAL A 127 1.00 -12.93 1.85
CA VAL A 127 0.65 -12.65 0.44
C VAL A 127 -0.29 -13.74 -0.11
N ALA A 128 0.00 -15.03 0.14
CA ALA A 128 -0.88 -16.12 -0.28
C ALA A 128 -2.27 -16.05 0.36
N ALA A 129 -2.37 -15.57 1.61
CA ALA A 129 -3.65 -15.42 2.31
C ALA A 129 -4.53 -14.33 1.69
N LEU A 130 -3.95 -13.26 1.14
CA LEU A 130 -4.69 -12.26 0.34
C LEU A 130 -5.40 -12.93 -0.84
N HIS A 131 -4.69 -13.79 -1.58
CA HIS A 131 -5.29 -14.51 -2.71
C HIS A 131 -6.36 -15.50 -2.30
N ALA A 132 -6.16 -16.23 -1.20
CA ALA A 132 -7.06 -17.29 -0.76
C ALA A 132 -8.45 -16.77 -0.32
N ALA A 133 -8.52 -15.55 0.21
CA ALA A 133 -9.78 -14.97 0.70
C ALA A 133 -10.73 -14.52 -0.43
N ILE A 134 -10.19 -14.18 -1.62
CA ILE A 134 -10.96 -13.66 -2.76
C ILE A 134 -11.95 -14.68 -3.35
N PRO A 135 -11.54 -15.90 -3.76
CA PRO A 135 -12.47 -16.86 -4.39
C PRO A 135 -13.53 -17.37 -3.41
N ALA A 136 -13.22 -17.41 -2.11
CA ALA A 136 -14.18 -17.76 -1.07
C ALA A 136 -15.16 -16.63 -0.76
N GLN A 137 -14.90 -15.41 -1.24
CA GLN A 137 -15.61 -14.18 -0.88
C GLN A 137 -15.76 -14.00 0.65
N ASP A 138 -14.77 -14.46 1.41
CA ASP A 138 -14.77 -14.37 2.87
C ASP A 138 -14.16 -13.03 3.30
N VAL A 139 -15.02 -12.05 3.57
CA VAL A 139 -14.63 -10.71 4.00
C VAL A 139 -13.83 -10.74 5.31
N ALA A 140 -14.15 -11.66 6.24
CA ALA A 140 -13.45 -11.75 7.51
C ALA A 140 -12.04 -12.30 7.32
N ALA A 141 -11.87 -13.32 6.46
CA ALA A 141 -10.55 -13.82 6.07
C ALA A 141 -9.75 -12.75 5.33
N ALA A 142 -10.38 -12.02 4.40
CA ALA A 142 -9.74 -10.94 3.65
C ALA A 142 -9.19 -9.84 4.59
N ARG A 143 -9.99 -9.39 5.55
CA ARG A 143 -9.54 -8.37 6.52
C ARG A 143 -8.38 -8.86 7.39
N ARG A 144 -8.45 -10.11 7.86
CA ARG A 144 -7.36 -10.71 8.65
C ARG A 144 -6.06 -10.80 7.85
N ALA A 145 -6.13 -11.25 6.60
CA ALA A 145 -4.97 -11.35 5.73
C ALA A 145 -4.34 -9.98 5.47
N ALA A 146 -5.15 -8.95 5.19
CA ALA A 146 -4.65 -7.58 5.01
C ALA A 146 -3.96 -7.03 6.25
N THR A 147 -4.53 -7.23 7.44
CA THR A 147 -3.91 -6.81 8.70
C THR A 147 -2.60 -7.54 8.96
N ALA A 148 -2.55 -8.86 8.76
CA ALA A 148 -1.35 -9.63 9.00
C ALA A 148 -0.22 -9.30 8.02
N GLU A 149 -0.55 -9.01 6.76
CA GLU A 149 0.41 -8.56 5.76
C GLU A 149 0.99 -7.17 6.13
N LEU A 150 0.14 -6.19 6.45
CA LEU A 150 0.55 -4.84 6.87
C LEU A 150 1.40 -4.87 8.16
N ASP A 151 1.00 -5.65 9.17
CA ASP A 151 1.76 -5.81 10.42
C ASP A 151 3.17 -6.42 10.17
N ASP A 152 3.34 -7.13 9.06
CA ASP A 152 4.60 -7.75 8.67
C ASP A 152 5.47 -6.90 7.77
N VAL A 153 4.91 -5.87 7.13
CA VAL A 153 5.70 -4.87 6.41
C VAL A 153 6.64 -4.16 7.38
N ASP A 154 6.18 -3.79 8.58
CA ASP A 154 7.03 -3.22 9.65
C ASP A 154 8.25 -4.11 9.96
N ARG A 155 8.10 -5.43 9.88
CA ARG A 155 9.19 -6.38 10.13
C ARG A 155 10.16 -6.44 8.96
N LEU A 156 9.67 -6.32 7.73
CA LEU A 156 10.52 -6.15 6.55
C LEU A 156 11.34 -4.86 6.67
N GLU A 157 10.71 -3.76 7.06
CA GLU A 157 11.39 -2.48 7.29
C GLU A 157 12.50 -2.61 8.34
N GLN A 158 12.23 -3.25 9.46
CA GLN A 158 13.22 -3.53 10.50
C GLN A 158 14.36 -4.42 10.00
N TYR A 159 14.05 -5.44 9.19
CA TYR A 159 15.05 -6.32 8.59
C TYR A 159 16.00 -5.54 7.67
N PHE A 160 15.46 -4.72 6.76
CA PHE A 160 16.30 -3.93 5.86
C PHE A 160 17.07 -2.83 6.58
N SER A 161 16.47 -2.21 7.59
CA SER A 161 17.11 -1.15 8.40
C SER A 161 18.25 -1.68 9.27
N SER A 162 18.16 -2.91 9.78
CA SER A 162 19.18 -3.49 10.67
C SER A 162 20.40 -4.07 9.95
N ARG A 163 20.33 -4.32 8.64
CA ARG A 163 21.46 -4.78 7.82
C ARG A 163 22.64 -3.82 7.74
N THR A 164 22.49 -2.57 8.18
CA THR A 164 23.57 -1.58 8.25
C THR A 164 24.44 -1.68 9.51
N HIS A 165 24.08 -2.54 10.46
CA HIS A 165 24.86 -2.77 11.70
C HIS A 165 25.60 -4.12 11.73
N GLN A 166 25.63 -4.87 10.62
CA GLN A 166 26.47 -6.07 10.42
C GLN A 166 27.55 -5.79 9.38
#